data_AF-A0A917K3N6-F1
#
_entry.id   AF-A0A917K3N6-F1
#
_cell.length_a   1.000
_cell.length_b   1.000
_cell.length_c   1.000
_cell.angle_alpha   90.00
_cell.angle_beta   90.00
_cell.angle_gamma   90.00
#
_symmetry.space_group_name_H-M   'P 1'
#
loop_
_entity.id
_entity.type
_entity.pdbx_description
1 polymer ?
#
loop_
_entity_poly.entity_id
_entity_poly.type
_entity_poly.pdbx_seq_one_letter_code
_entity_poly.pdbx_strand_id
1 'polypeptide(L)'
;MYFVIKWSGWGPLVIPLMLVGVVFGAAAQELFGGTPLVTDTCWVLGFLVSAVLIRTIGRRLNRFGTRHTLYDVPMQHWSWLAVTCSVLALGIVILVRTV
;
A
#
# COMPACT_ATOMS: atom_id res chain seq x y z
N MET A 1 -4.63 -8.12 27.39
CA MET A 1 -3.97 -7.20 26.44
C MET A 1 -5.02 -6.84 25.39
N TYR A 2 -5.81 -5.79 25.64
CA TYR A 2 -6.82 -5.36 24.68
C TYR A 2 -6.09 -4.66 23.52
N PHE A 3 -6.16 -5.20 22.31
CA PHE A 3 -5.80 -4.47 21.10
C PHE A 3 -6.83 -3.34 20.93
N VAL A 4 -6.65 -2.24 21.66
CA VAL A 4 -7.47 -1.05 21.49
C VAL A 4 -7.08 -0.48 20.14
N ILE A 5 -7.96 -0.66 19.14
CA ILE A 5 -7.83 0.00 17.85
C ILE A 5 -7.97 1.50 18.14
N LYS A 6 -6.84 2.20 18.24
CA LYS A 6 -6.79 3.65 18.41
C LYS A 6 -6.65 4.29 17.04
N TRP A 7 -7.61 5.11 16.65
CA TRP A 7 -7.50 5.93 15.46
C TRP A 7 -7.94 7.36 15.76
N SER A 8 -7.44 8.30 14.98
CA SER A 8 -7.86 9.70 15.02
C SER A 8 -8.16 10.22 13.62
N GLY A 9 -9.25 10.97 13.50
CA GLY A 9 -9.76 11.54 12.25
C GLY A 9 -9.75 10.55 11.08
N TRP A 10 -9.08 10.92 9.98
CA TRP A 10 -9.00 10.15 8.74
C TRP A 10 -7.93 9.03 8.74
N GLY A 11 -7.36 8.67 9.89
CA GLY A 11 -6.38 7.58 10.00
C GLY A 11 -6.79 6.24 9.36
N PRO A 12 -8.06 5.80 9.44
CA PRO A 12 -8.52 4.58 8.79
C PRO A 12 -8.42 4.58 7.25
N LEU A 13 -8.23 5.74 6.59
CA LEU A 13 -8.01 5.83 5.14
C LEU A 13 -6.76 5.08 4.65
N VAL A 14 -5.82 4.74 5.55
CA VAL A 14 -4.68 3.90 5.20
C VAL A 14 -5.14 2.57 4.58
N ILE A 15 -6.20 1.96 5.13
CA ILE A 15 -6.70 0.65 4.70
C ILE A 15 -7.17 0.68 3.23
N PRO A 16 -8.15 1.51 2.83
CA PRO A 16 -8.57 1.56 1.43
C PRO A 16 -7.45 2.01 0.49
N LEU A 17 -6.59 2.94 0.91
CA LEU A 17 -5.46 3.37 0.07
C LEU A 17 -4.43 2.25 -0.15
N MET A 18 -4.26 1.36 0.82
CA MET A 18 -3.42 0.18 0.66
C MET A 18 -4.08 -0.86 -0.25
N LEU A 19 -5.40 -1.01 -0.16
CA LEU A 19 -6.17 -1.89 -1.05
C LEU A 19 -6.13 -1.44 -2.52
N VAL A 20 -5.94 -0.14 -2.81
CA VAL A 20 -5.77 0.35 -4.19
C VAL A 20 -4.68 -0.43 -4.93
N GLY A 21 -3.55 -0.72 -4.29
CA GLY A 21 -2.45 -1.46 -4.91
C GLY A 21 -2.81 -2.91 -5.22
N VAL A 22 -3.60 -3.54 -4.35
CA VAL A 22 -4.10 -4.91 -4.55
C VAL A 22 -5.11 -4.95 -5.69
N VAL A 23 -6.07 -4.01 -5.69
CA VAL A 23 -7.08 -3.89 -6.74
C VAL A 23 -6.42 -3.61 -8.09
N PHE A 24 -5.38 -2.78 -8.11
CA PHE A 24 -4.62 -2.49 -9.32
C PHE A 24 -3.93 -3.74 -9.89
N GLY A 25 -3.26 -4.52 -9.03
CA GLY A 25 -2.64 -5.79 -9.44
C GLY A 25 -3.65 -6.80 -9.97
N ALA A 26 -4.77 -6.99 -9.26
CA ALA A 26 -5.83 -7.90 -9.68
C ALA A 26 -6.51 -7.47 -10.99
N ALA A 27 -6.82 -6.18 -11.14
CA ALA A 27 -7.41 -5.65 -12.36
C ALA A 27 -6.47 -5.81 -13.56
N ALA A 28 -5.16 -5.60 -13.38
CA ALA A 28 -4.17 -5.83 -14.43
C ALA A 28 -4.10 -7.31 -14.82
N GLN A 29 -4.17 -8.24 -13.87
CA GLN A 29 -4.20 -9.67 -14.15
C GLN A 29 -5.37 -10.05 -15.06
N GLU A 30 -6.57 -9.54 -14.77
CA GLU A 30 -7.77 -9.75 -15.59
C GLU A 30 -7.63 -9.12 -16.98
N LEU A 31 -7.16 -7.87 -17.05
CA LEU A 31 -7.06 -7.12 -18.32
C LEU A 31 -6.02 -7.67 -19.29
N PHE A 32 -4.91 -8.22 -18.77
CA PHE A 32 -3.81 -8.73 -19.57
C PHE A 32 -3.81 -10.26 -19.69
N GLY A 33 -4.94 -10.91 -19.36
CA GLY A 33 -5.11 -12.36 -19.51
C GLY A 33 -4.07 -13.18 -18.75
N GLY A 34 -3.59 -12.67 -17.61
CA GLY A 34 -2.56 -13.32 -16.81
C GLY A 34 -1.19 -13.41 -17.47
N THR A 35 -0.86 -12.55 -18.46
CA THR A 35 0.52 -12.49 -18.96
C THR A 35 1.45 -12.23 -17.78
N PRO A 36 2.37 -13.15 -17.48
CA PRO A 36 2.86 -13.23 -16.11
C PRO A 36 3.85 -12.08 -15.85
N LEU A 37 4.63 -11.64 -16.85
CA LEU A 37 5.52 -10.48 -16.71
C LEU A 37 4.76 -9.16 -16.44
N VAL A 38 3.65 -8.96 -17.16
CA VAL A 38 2.83 -7.75 -17.02
C VAL A 38 2.16 -7.76 -15.65
N THR A 39 1.59 -8.90 -15.27
CA THR A 39 0.93 -9.10 -13.97
C THR A 39 1.90 -8.84 -12.81
N ASP A 40 3.08 -9.46 -12.83
CA ASP A 40 4.13 -9.29 -11.82
C ASP A 40 4.53 -7.81 -11.65
N THR A 41 4.74 -7.12 -12.77
CA THR A 41 5.13 -5.70 -12.77
C THR A 41 4.00 -4.83 -12.22
N CYS A 42 2.75 -5.12 -12.60
CA CYS A 42 1.58 -4.40 -12.12
C CYS A 42 1.34 -4.58 -10.61
N TRP A 43 1.60 -5.75 -10.04
CA TRP A 43 1.55 -5.96 -8.59
C TRP A 43 2.56 -5.08 -7.86
N VAL A 44 3.82 -5.07 -8.30
CA VAL A 44 4.89 -4.23 -7.70
C VAL A 44 4.55 -2.74 -7.82
N LEU A 45 4.10 -2.30 -9.00
CA LEU A 45 3.69 -0.92 -9.25
C LEU A 45 2.45 -0.52 -8.45
N GLY A 46 1.48 -1.42 -8.27
CA GLY A 46 0.28 -1.18 -7.48
C GLY A 46 0.62 -0.82 -6.03
N PHE A 47 1.52 -1.58 -5.40
CA PHE A 47 1.98 -1.27 -4.04
C PHE A 47 2.78 0.04 -3.96
N LEU A 48 3.58 0.37 -4.97
CA LEU A 48 4.26 1.67 -5.05
C LEU A 48 3.28 2.84 -5.16
N VAL A 49 2.25 2.70 -6.00
CA VAL A 49 1.17 3.69 -6.12
C VAL A 49 0.46 3.89 -4.77
N SER A 50 0.10 2.80 -4.09
CA SER A 50 -0.45 2.88 -2.73
C SER A 50 0.48 3.60 -1.75
N ALA A 51 1.78 3.32 -1.77
CA ALA A 51 2.76 4.00 -0.92
C ALA A 51 2.78 5.52 -1.18
N VAL A 52 2.78 5.92 -2.45
CA VAL A 52 2.75 7.34 -2.85
C VAL A 52 1.45 8.01 -2.41
N LEU A 53 0.31 7.36 -2.62
CA LEU A 53 -0.99 7.89 -2.20
C LEU A 53 -1.07 8.06 -0.67
N ILE A 54 -0.68 7.04 0.10
CA ILE A 54 -0.66 7.10 1.57
C ILE A 54 0.25 8.24 2.05
N ARG A 55 1.44 8.38 1.47
CA ARG A 55 2.40 9.44 1.84
C ARG A 55 1.89 10.83 1.48
N THR A 56 1.35 11.01 0.29
CA THR A 56 0.87 12.32 -0.20
C THR A 56 -0.39 12.77 0.54
N ILE A 57 -1.39 11.89 0.65
CA ILE A 57 -2.64 12.15 1.37
C ILE A 57 -2.36 12.32 2.86
N GLY A 58 -1.56 11.44 3.47
CA GLY A 58 -1.17 11.54 4.87
C GLY A 58 -0.46 12.85 5.22
N ARG A 59 0.49 13.30 4.38
CA ARG A 59 1.15 14.61 4.55
C ARG A 59 0.19 15.79 4.37
N ARG A 60 -0.75 15.70 3.44
CA ARG A 60 -1.75 16.76 3.20
C ARG A 60 -2.70 16.88 4.38
N LEU A 61 -3.20 15.76 4.88
CA LEU A 61 -4.11 15.70 6.02
C LEU A 61 -3.42 16.13 7.32
N ASN A 62 -2.19 15.67 7.58
CA ASN A 62 -1.42 16.04 8.77
C ASN A 62 -0.59 17.32 8.61
N ARG A 63 -0.86 18.17 7.61
CA ARG A 63 -0.04 19.37 7.32
C ARG A 63 0.03 20.34 8.51
N PHE A 64 -1.07 20.48 9.25
CA PHE A 64 -1.21 21.45 10.35
C PHE A 64 -1.20 20.79 11.74
N GLY A 65 -0.81 19.51 11.82
CA GLY A 65 -0.74 18.74 13.06
C GLY A 65 -1.03 17.26 12.84
N THR A 66 -0.50 16.41 13.71
CA THR A 66 -0.69 14.95 13.68
C THR A 66 -2.04 14.57 14.27
N ARG A 67 -3.12 14.87 13.54
CA ARG A 67 -4.51 14.59 13.94
C ARG A 67 -5.13 13.38 13.23
N HIS A 68 -4.41 12.80 12.27
CA HIS A 68 -4.86 11.67 11.47
C HIS A 68 -3.89 10.50 11.63
N THR A 69 -4.17 9.66 12.62
CA THR A 69 -3.35 8.53 13.05
C THR A 69 -4.15 7.23 13.04
N LEU A 70 -3.46 6.13 12.76
CA LEU A 70 -3.95 4.77 12.93
C LEU A 70 -2.94 4.04 13.82
N TYR A 71 -3.42 3.41 14.90
CA TYR A 71 -2.59 2.87 15.98
C TYR A 71 -1.58 3.88 16.55
N ASP A 72 -2.02 5.12 16.75
CA ASP A 72 -1.20 6.27 17.18
C ASP A 72 -0.04 6.63 16.21
N VAL A 73 0.07 5.96 15.07
CA VAL A 73 1.04 6.24 14.01
C VAL A 73 0.45 7.19 12.97
N PRO A 74 1.12 8.30 12.62
CA PRO A 74 0.65 9.21 11.59
C PRO A 74 0.51 8.53 10.23
N MET A 75 -0.59 8.82 9.53
CA MET A 75 -0.97 8.20 8.25
C MET A 75 0.18 8.09 7.25
N GLN A 76 1.02 9.11 7.10
CA GLN A 76 2.13 9.12 6.14
C GLN A 76 3.22 8.07 6.42
N HIS A 77 3.36 7.54 7.64
CA HIS A 77 4.35 6.51 7.96
C HIS A 77 3.92 5.13 7.47
N TRP A 78 2.61 4.90 7.33
CA TRP A 78 2.07 3.67 6.77
C TRP A 78 2.47 3.45 5.30
N SER A 79 3.00 4.48 4.62
CA SER A 79 3.59 4.31 3.28
C SER A 79 4.74 3.30 3.28
N TRP A 80 5.48 3.19 4.39
CA TRP A 80 6.55 2.20 4.52
C TRP A 80 6.04 0.78 4.42
N LEU A 81 4.86 0.49 4.97
CA LEU A 81 4.27 -0.83 4.89
C LEU A 81 3.96 -1.19 3.44
N ALA A 82 3.39 -0.26 2.66
CA ALA A 82 3.18 -0.44 1.23
C ALA A 82 4.49 -0.59 0.43
N VAL A 83 5.55 0.14 0.80
CA VAL A 83 6.89 -0.06 0.22
C VAL A 83 7.44 -1.45 0.53
N THR A 84 7.32 -1.92 1.78
CA THR A 84 7.74 -3.27 2.17
C THR A 84 6.97 -4.33 1.38
N CYS A 85 5.65 -4.16 1.19
CA CYS A 85 4.85 -5.03 0.33
C CYS A 85 5.35 -5.03 -1.12
N SER A 86 5.71 -3.86 -1.67
CA SER A 86 6.29 -3.77 -3.02
C SER A 86 7.63 -4.50 -3.13
N VAL A 87 8.52 -4.36 -2.15
CA VAL A 87 9.82 -5.07 -2.12
C VAL A 87 9.62 -6.58 -1.99
N LEU A 88 8.71 -7.02 -1.12
CA LEU A 88 8.37 -8.43 -0.99
C LEU A 88 7.77 -9.01 -2.28
N ALA A 89 6.84 -8.29 -2.91
CA ALA A 89 6.27 -8.68 -4.19
C ALA A 89 7.37 -8.81 -5.25
N LEU A 90 8.28 -7.84 -5.33
CA LEU A 90 9.42 -7.89 -6.25
C LEU A 90 10.34 -9.09 -5.94
N GLY A 91 10.63 -9.36 -4.67
CA GLY A 91 11.43 -10.51 -4.26
C GLY A 91 10.79 -11.85 -4.64
N ILE A 92 9.47 -11.97 -4.47
CA ILE A 92 8.69 -13.15 -4.90
C ILE A 92 8.78 -13.29 -6.42
N VAL A 93 8.58 -12.21 -7.17
CA VAL A 93 8.69 -12.22 -8.63
C VAL A 93 10.07 -12.69 -9.07
N ILE A 94 11.14 -12.13 -8.50
CA ILE A 94 12.51 -12.54 -8.84
C ILE A 94 12.69 -14.03 -8.53
N LEU A 95 12.33 -14.48 -7.32
CA LEU A 95 12.47 -15.87 -6.90
C LEU A 95 11.76 -16.83 -7.86
N VAL A 96 10.49 -16.56 -8.18
CA VAL A 96 9.66 -17.39 -9.09
C VAL A 96 10.20 -17.40 -10.53
N ARG A 97 10.92 -16.36 -10.95
CA ARG A 97 11.49 -16.27 -12.29
C ARG A 97 12.88 -16.88 -12.42
N THR A 98 13.60 -17.00 -11.31
CA THR A 98 14.97 -17.53 -11.29
C THR A 98 15.07 -19.00 -10.90
N VAL A 99 14.01 -19.56 -10.31
CA VAL A 99 13.88 -20.98 -9.94
C VAL A 99 13.07 -21.71 -11.02
#